data_AF-A0A0Q0WWZ1-F1
#
_entry.id   AF-A0A0Q0WWZ1-F1
#
_cell.length_a   1.000
_cell.length_b   1.000
_cell.length_c   1.000
_cell.angle_alpha   90.00
_cell.angle_beta   90.00
_cell.angle_gamma   90.00
#
_symmetry.space_group_name_H-M   'P 1'
#
loop_
_entity.id
_entity.type
_entity.pdbx_description
1 polymer ?
#
loop_
_entity_poly.entity_id
_entity_poly.type
_entity_poly.pdbx_seq_one_letter_code
_entity_poly.pdbx_strand_id
1 'polypeptide(L)'
;MKINKSFFQLKAILVGILLIQFHIGFSQEENNSALYKTIMSKDSLLFNVGFNTCDVSQFENLLSNNFEFYHDKDSIQDKALFLKNIRKGLCGSTKTYQARRDLVDGSTEIYPLSKSGILYGALQIGIHQFFEPVPGQKDKFGSTARFTHVWIIENGIWKLRRSFSYDHQNVNTAGTKASIFDNDQEIEKWLKQNNVPTLGIGIINNGKLQQIKVFGELKKGVTAPYNTIWNVASLTKPVTAIVALKLASAGKLNLDEPLYKYWTDPDIANNPNIKLLTTRIILSHQTGFPNWRSMNESGKLDFKFKPGTKYQYSGEGFEYLRKALEKKFSKTLEQLADELIIKPLKMTDTKFVWNKITDVSRFAVGYDNKGNAYEPTKNKTANAADDLLTTIEDYGTFLCSVMNSDGLSKKVFDDMTSHQVETKKNKYFGLGFEIYDLGNNDYALSHGGADEGVQTITLLLPKTKQGLIIFTNVDDGYKVYEKIVNHYLGENGKKIIDIETK
;
A
#
# COMPACT_ATOMS: atom_id res chain seq x y z
N MET A 1 28.34 70.11 28.60
CA MET A 1 28.84 69.64 27.29
C MET A 1 28.16 68.30 26.96
N LYS A 2 27.42 68.21 25.83
CA LYS A 2 26.72 67.05 25.21
C LYS A 2 25.52 66.46 25.99
N ILE A 3 24.25 66.67 25.60
CA ILE A 3 23.38 66.12 24.50
C ILE A 3 22.86 64.69 24.75
N ASN A 4 21.52 64.58 24.95
CA ASN A 4 20.49 63.57 24.56
C ASN A 4 20.80 62.05 24.59
N LYS A 5 19.86 61.10 24.79
CA LYS A 5 18.38 61.06 24.83
C LYS A 5 17.95 59.72 25.45
N SER A 6 16.79 59.73 26.14
CA SER A 6 15.69 58.76 26.12
C SER A 6 15.98 57.25 26.14
N PHE A 7 15.33 56.52 27.06
CA PHE A 7 14.33 55.49 26.73
C PHE A 7 13.94 54.73 28.01
N PHE A 8 12.96 55.22 28.78
CA PHE A 8 12.20 54.37 29.72
C PHE A 8 11.03 55.20 30.23
N GLN A 9 9.84 55.01 29.65
CA GLN A 9 8.55 54.95 30.37
C GLN A 9 7.37 54.83 29.40
N LEU A 10 6.46 53.93 29.76
CA LEU A 10 5.05 53.84 29.38
C LEU A 10 4.72 53.74 27.88
N LYS A 11 4.24 52.56 27.44
CA LYS A 11 2.95 52.42 26.73
C LYS A 11 2.60 50.94 26.43
N ALA A 12 1.29 50.68 26.53
CA ALA A 12 0.52 49.60 25.93
C ALA A 12 0.63 48.17 26.54
N ILE A 13 -0.24 47.91 27.53
CA ILE A 13 -0.87 46.60 27.65
C ILE A 13 -1.89 46.51 26.50
N LEU A 14 -1.53 45.84 25.41
CA LEU A 14 -2.48 45.36 24.42
C LEU A 14 -2.67 43.86 24.69
N VAL A 15 -3.77 43.51 25.35
CA VAL A 15 -4.24 42.12 25.42
C VAL A 15 -4.67 41.74 24.01
N GLY A 16 -3.76 41.13 23.25
CA GLY A 16 -4.11 40.44 22.02
C GLY A 16 -4.90 39.19 22.35
N ILE A 17 -6.22 39.33 22.45
CA ILE A 17 -7.14 38.20 22.37
C ILE A 17 -6.93 37.59 20.99
N LEU A 18 -6.13 36.53 20.91
CA LEU A 18 -6.07 35.66 19.74
C LEU A 18 -7.44 34.93 19.69
N LEU A 19 -8.44 35.60 19.13
CA LEU A 19 -9.65 34.94 18.66
C LEU A 19 -9.18 33.97 17.57
N ILE A 20 -8.94 32.72 17.97
CA ILE A 20 -8.94 31.58 17.06
C ILE A 20 -10.36 31.54 16.53
N GLN A 21 -10.60 32.27 15.44
CA GLN A 21 -11.77 32.04 14.62
C GLN A 21 -11.59 30.63 14.08
N PHE A 22 -12.28 29.67 14.70
CA PHE A 22 -12.65 28.43 14.03
C PHE A 22 -13.55 28.86 12.87
N HIS A 23 -12.93 29.20 11.74
CA HIS A 23 -13.61 29.09 10.48
C HIS A 23 -13.97 27.61 10.37
N ILE A 24 -15.23 27.28 10.60
CA ILE A 24 -15.86 26.07 10.07
C ILE A 24 -15.95 26.31 8.55
N GLY A 25 -14.81 26.42 7.89
CA GLY A 25 -14.74 26.32 6.45
C GLY A 25 -15.18 24.90 6.12
N PHE A 26 -16.07 24.76 5.14
CA PHE A 26 -16.26 23.48 4.47
C PHE A 26 -14.94 23.15 3.78
N SER A 27 -14.01 22.59 4.55
CA SER A 27 -12.68 22.25 4.07
C SER A 27 -12.83 21.00 3.21
N GLN A 28 -12.20 21.04 2.04
CA GLN A 28 -11.85 19.83 1.31
C GLN A 28 -11.27 18.80 2.29
N GLU A 29 -11.73 17.55 2.19
CA GLU A 29 -11.19 16.43 2.96
C GLU A 29 -9.72 16.19 2.59
N GLU A 30 -8.88 15.93 3.58
CA GLU A 30 -7.51 15.46 3.30
C GLU A 30 -7.56 14.11 2.55
N ASN A 31 -6.64 13.89 1.61
CA ASN A 31 -6.61 12.69 0.75
C ASN A 31 -6.50 11.35 1.53
N ASN A 32 -6.11 11.39 2.79
CA ASN A 32 -6.00 10.21 3.66
C ASN A 32 -7.17 10.06 4.65
N SER A 33 -8.17 10.95 4.60
CA SER A 33 -9.32 10.90 5.49
C SER A 33 -10.18 9.66 5.21
N ALA A 34 -10.89 9.18 6.24
CA ALA A 34 -11.77 8.02 6.10
C ALA A 34 -12.86 8.25 5.03
N LEU A 35 -13.40 9.47 4.97
CA LEU A 35 -14.39 9.84 3.95
C LEU A 35 -13.77 9.87 2.55
N TYR A 36 -12.60 10.48 2.39
CA TYR A 36 -11.90 10.54 1.11
C TYR A 36 -11.66 9.13 0.55
N LYS A 37 -11.03 8.26 1.35
CA LYS A 37 -10.77 6.86 0.97
C LYS A 37 -12.05 6.08 0.66
N THR A 38 -13.14 6.33 1.40
CA THR A 38 -14.43 5.68 1.15
C THR A 38 -14.99 6.08 -0.21
N ILE A 39 -15.02 7.37 -0.54
CA ILE A 39 -15.57 7.85 -1.81
C ILE A 39 -14.68 7.41 -2.99
N MET A 40 -13.35 7.49 -2.85
CA MET A 40 -12.43 6.97 -3.87
C MET A 40 -12.60 5.46 -4.09
N SER A 41 -12.95 4.71 -3.04
CA SER A 41 -13.25 3.28 -3.15
C SER A 41 -14.49 3.05 -4.02
N LYS A 42 -15.54 3.87 -3.85
CA LYS A 42 -16.75 3.82 -4.68
C LYS A 42 -16.49 4.30 -6.11
N ASP A 43 -15.68 5.34 -6.31
CA ASP A 43 -15.23 5.80 -7.64
C ASP A 43 -14.50 4.68 -8.39
N SER A 44 -13.55 4.02 -7.72
CA SER A 44 -12.80 2.91 -8.30
C SER A 44 -13.73 1.76 -8.73
N LEU A 45 -14.71 1.38 -7.91
CA LEU A 45 -15.66 0.34 -8.29
C LEU A 45 -16.52 0.77 -9.48
N LEU A 46 -16.95 2.04 -9.51
CA LEU A 46 -17.78 2.58 -10.60
C LEU A 46 -17.02 2.62 -11.93
N PHE A 47 -15.78 3.09 -11.92
CA PHE A 47 -15.04 3.37 -13.15
C PHE A 47 -13.95 2.36 -13.49
N ASN A 48 -13.08 2.00 -12.53
CA ASN A 48 -12.01 1.05 -12.82
C ASN A 48 -12.55 -0.36 -13.09
N VAL A 49 -13.71 -0.67 -12.50
CA VAL A 49 -14.41 -1.94 -12.73
C VAL A 49 -15.63 -1.70 -13.62
N GLY A 50 -16.65 -0.98 -13.16
CA GLY A 50 -17.89 -0.85 -13.91
C GLY A 50 -17.72 -0.33 -15.34
N PHE A 51 -17.03 0.80 -15.51
CA PHE A 51 -16.79 1.41 -16.83
C PHE A 51 -15.69 0.66 -17.62
N ASN A 52 -14.49 0.55 -17.05
CA ASN A 52 -13.30 0.10 -17.76
C ASN A 52 -13.29 -1.41 -18.05
N THR A 53 -14.04 -2.23 -17.31
CA THR A 53 -14.18 -3.68 -17.58
C THR A 53 -15.58 -4.06 -18.04
N CYS A 54 -16.51 -3.09 -18.13
CA CYS A 54 -17.91 -3.29 -18.50
C CYS A 54 -18.69 -4.22 -17.56
N ASP A 55 -18.32 -4.29 -16.28
CA ASP A 55 -19.13 -4.94 -15.24
C ASP A 55 -20.32 -4.05 -14.83
N VAL A 56 -21.42 -4.19 -15.56
CA VAL A 56 -22.62 -3.35 -15.37
C VAL A 56 -23.24 -3.51 -13.97
N SER A 57 -22.98 -4.62 -13.28
CA SER A 57 -23.49 -4.84 -11.93
C SER A 57 -23.00 -3.78 -10.94
N GLN A 58 -21.82 -3.19 -11.16
CA GLN A 58 -21.29 -2.11 -10.33
C GLN A 58 -22.17 -0.86 -10.41
N PHE A 59 -22.67 -0.49 -11.60
CA PHE A 59 -23.60 0.62 -11.74
C PHE A 59 -24.95 0.29 -11.08
N GLU A 60 -25.47 -0.92 -11.27
CA GLU A 60 -26.73 -1.34 -10.62
C GLU A 60 -26.67 -1.21 -9.10
N ASN A 61 -25.53 -1.63 -8.54
CA ASN A 61 -25.25 -1.67 -7.10
C ASN A 61 -24.87 -0.31 -6.52
N LEU A 62 -24.20 0.58 -7.25
CA LEU A 62 -23.73 1.86 -6.72
C LEU A 62 -24.68 3.02 -7.00
N LEU A 63 -25.53 2.94 -8.02
CA LEU A 63 -26.47 4.02 -8.33
C LEU A 63 -27.70 3.98 -7.42
N SER A 64 -28.10 5.14 -6.90
CA SER A 64 -29.37 5.35 -6.17
C SER A 64 -30.57 5.03 -7.07
N ASN A 65 -31.69 4.60 -6.49
CA ASN A 65 -32.91 4.36 -7.26
C ASN A 65 -33.48 5.62 -7.93
N ASN A 66 -33.19 6.82 -7.42
CA ASN A 66 -33.50 8.06 -8.13
C ASN A 66 -32.22 8.78 -8.59
N PHE A 67 -31.31 7.99 -9.16
CA PHE A 67 -30.11 8.53 -9.81
C PHE A 67 -30.46 9.39 -11.03
N GLU A 68 -29.73 10.49 -11.17
CA GLU A 68 -29.80 11.41 -12.31
C GLU A 68 -28.40 11.63 -12.89
N PHE A 69 -28.26 11.46 -14.20
CA PHE A 69 -27.05 11.76 -14.95
C PHE A 69 -27.26 12.97 -15.85
N TYR A 70 -26.36 13.94 -15.74
CA TYR A 70 -26.36 15.17 -16.52
C TYR A 70 -25.10 15.19 -17.37
N HIS A 71 -25.26 15.37 -18.68
CA HIS A 71 -24.17 15.43 -19.63
C HIS A 71 -24.32 16.68 -20.49
N ASP A 72 -23.24 17.44 -20.72
CA ASP A 72 -23.30 18.70 -21.50
C ASP A 72 -23.45 18.50 -23.02
N LYS A 73 -23.04 17.33 -23.54
CA LYS A 73 -23.14 16.95 -24.96
C LYS A 73 -24.23 15.91 -25.24
N ASP A 74 -25.00 15.52 -24.23
CA ASP A 74 -26.09 14.54 -24.37
C ASP A 74 -27.29 14.97 -23.50
N SER A 75 -28.35 14.19 -23.51
CA SER A 75 -29.55 14.37 -22.69
C SER A 75 -29.34 13.97 -21.23
N ILE A 76 -30.23 14.48 -20.37
CA ILE A 76 -30.36 14.04 -18.98
C ILE A 76 -30.92 12.61 -18.96
N GLN A 77 -30.36 11.75 -18.11
CA GLN A 77 -30.76 10.34 -18.01
C GLN A 77 -31.11 9.98 -16.56
N ASP A 78 -32.18 9.20 -16.38
CA ASP A 78 -32.44 8.51 -15.12
C ASP A 78 -31.64 7.19 -15.05
N LYS A 79 -31.73 6.47 -13.93
CA LYS A 79 -31.03 5.16 -13.75
C LYS A 79 -31.38 4.15 -14.85
N ALA A 80 -32.65 4.05 -15.24
CA ALA A 80 -33.10 3.02 -16.17
C ALA A 80 -32.53 3.29 -17.58
N LEU A 81 -32.62 4.54 -18.03
CA LEU A 81 -32.06 4.98 -19.31
C LEU A 81 -30.54 4.89 -19.31
N PHE A 82 -29.87 5.34 -18.24
CA PHE A 82 -28.42 5.25 -18.11
C PHE A 82 -27.92 3.81 -18.23
N LEU A 83 -28.48 2.88 -17.46
CA LEU A 83 -28.09 1.47 -17.51
C LEU A 83 -28.37 0.84 -18.88
N LYS A 84 -29.48 1.22 -19.54
CA LYS A 84 -29.77 0.77 -20.91
C LYS A 84 -28.71 1.26 -21.89
N ASN A 85 -28.29 2.52 -21.79
CA ASN A 85 -27.29 3.13 -22.67
C ASN A 85 -25.89 2.56 -22.43
N ILE A 86 -25.51 2.28 -21.19
CA ILE A 86 -24.27 1.57 -20.88
C ILE A 86 -24.29 0.17 -21.51
N ARG A 87 -25.34 -0.62 -21.29
CA ARG A 87 -25.43 -2.00 -21.81
C ARG A 87 -25.44 -2.09 -23.33
N LYS A 88 -26.15 -1.17 -24.02
CA LYS A 88 -26.32 -1.23 -25.47
C LYS A 88 -25.29 -0.40 -26.25
N GLY A 89 -24.72 0.62 -25.62
CA GLY A 89 -23.71 1.49 -26.21
C GLY A 89 -22.31 1.05 -25.78
N LEU A 90 -21.77 1.74 -24.77
CA LEU A 90 -20.37 1.60 -24.31
C LEU A 90 -19.94 0.14 -24.08
N CYS A 91 -20.83 -0.67 -23.50
CA CYS A 91 -20.58 -2.07 -23.17
C CYS A 91 -21.31 -3.08 -24.08
N GLY A 92 -21.87 -2.63 -25.20
CA GLY A 92 -22.64 -3.48 -26.12
C GLY A 92 -21.78 -4.44 -26.95
N SER A 93 -20.51 -4.11 -27.20
CA SER A 93 -19.57 -4.94 -27.97
C SER A 93 -18.16 -4.87 -27.39
N THR A 94 -17.98 -5.42 -26.19
CA THR A 94 -16.68 -5.45 -25.48
C THR A 94 -15.54 -6.13 -26.26
N LYS A 95 -15.86 -6.87 -27.33
CA LYS A 95 -14.88 -7.49 -28.22
C LYS A 95 -14.31 -6.55 -29.29
N THR A 96 -15.01 -5.46 -29.63
CA THR A 96 -14.61 -4.57 -30.74
C THR A 96 -14.38 -3.13 -30.31
N TYR A 97 -14.97 -2.71 -29.19
CA TYR A 97 -14.83 -1.34 -28.70
C TYR A 97 -15.13 -1.28 -27.20
N GLN A 98 -14.15 -0.83 -26.43
CA GLN A 98 -14.26 -0.54 -25.01
C GLN A 98 -13.50 0.75 -24.71
N ALA A 99 -14.23 1.84 -24.45
CA ALA A 99 -13.61 3.09 -24.04
C ALA A 99 -13.04 2.96 -22.62
N ARG A 100 -11.98 3.69 -22.32
CA ARG A 100 -11.36 3.72 -21.00
C ARG A 100 -11.49 5.11 -20.39
N ARG A 101 -11.82 5.17 -19.10
CA ARG A 101 -11.83 6.38 -18.28
C ARG A 101 -10.70 6.31 -17.27
N ASP A 102 -9.91 7.37 -17.21
CA ASP A 102 -8.96 7.64 -16.13
C ASP A 102 -9.40 8.84 -15.31
N LEU A 103 -9.19 8.79 -14.00
CA LEU A 103 -9.27 9.96 -13.13
C LEU A 103 -7.93 10.71 -13.20
N VAL A 104 -7.95 12.01 -13.43
CA VAL A 104 -6.72 12.79 -13.44
C VAL A 104 -6.14 12.88 -12.03
N ASP A 105 -4.92 12.38 -11.86
CA ASP A 105 -4.19 12.39 -10.59
C ASP A 105 -4.17 13.79 -9.96
N GLY A 106 -4.55 13.86 -8.68
CA GLY A 106 -4.56 15.10 -7.91
C GLY A 106 -5.67 16.10 -8.28
N SER A 107 -6.57 15.77 -9.21
CA SER A 107 -7.72 16.62 -9.55
C SER A 107 -8.91 16.47 -8.59
N THR A 108 -8.92 15.43 -7.75
CA THR A 108 -10.08 15.09 -6.94
C THR A 108 -10.17 15.89 -5.66
N GLU A 109 -11.34 16.49 -5.45
CA GLU A 109 -11.72 17.16 -4.22
C GLU A 109 -12.98 16.49 -3.66
N ILE A 110 -13.01 16.29 -2.34
CA ILE A 110 -14.16 15.70 -1.65
C ILE A 110 -14.60 16.62 -0.53
N TYR A 111 -15.91 16.91 -0.47
CA TYR A 111 -16.52 17.75 0.54
C TYR A 111 -17.65 17.00 1.26
N PRO A 112 -17.65 16.95 2.61
CA PRO A 112 -18.69 16.26 3.36
C PRO A 112 -20.04 17.00 3.27
N LEU A 113 -21.13 16.24 3.14
CA LEU A 113 -22.50 16.75 3.26
C LEU A 113 -23.07 16.28 4.59
N SER A 114 -23.22 17.22 5.53
CA SER A 114 -23.66 16.95 6.90
C SER A 114 -24.82 17.85 7.30
N LYS A 115 -25.79 17.30 8.05
CA LYS A 115 -26.89 18.06 8.64
C LYS A 115 -26.86 17.86 10.15
N SER A 116 -26.74 18.94 10.90
CA SER A 116 -26.63 18.91 12.38
C SER A 116 -25.50 17.98 12.87
N GLY A 117 -24.36 17.98 12.19
CA GLY A 117 -23.21 17.13 12.50
C GLY A 117 -23.31 15.67 12.04
N ILE A 118 -24.45 15.26 11.48
CA ILE A 118 -24.65 13.91 10.96
C ILE A 118 -24.31 13.90 9.46
N LEU A 119 -23.27 13.14 9.09
CA LEU A 119 -22.88 12.91 7.71
C LEU A 119 -23.98 12.14 6.99
N TYR A 120 -24.48 12.68 5.87
CA TYR A 120 -25.50 12.03 5.03
C TYR A 120 -25.04 11.85 3.58
N GLY A 121 -23.94 12.47 3.18
CA GLY A 121 -23.41 12.38 1.83
C GLY A 121 -22.04 13.01 1.66
N ALA A 122 -21.57 13.08 0.41
CA ALA A 122 -20.35 13.75 0.02
C ALA A 122 -20.47 14.28 -1.42
N LEU A 123 -19.85 15.41 -1.69
CA LEU A 123 -19.63 15.93 -3.03
C LEU A 123 -18.22 15.51 -3.46
N GLN A 124 -18.08 14.86 -4.60
CA GLN A 124 -16.80 14.53 -5.22
C GLN A 124 -16.69 15.30 -6.53
N ILE A 125 -15.61 16.03 -6.73
CA ILE A 125 -15.36 16.84 -7.93
C ILE A 125 -14.01 16.42 -8.50
N GLY A 126 -13.85 16.47 -9.81
CA GLY A 126 -12.54 16.29 -10.43
C GLY A 126 -12.58 16.35 -11.94
N ILE A 127 -11.56 15.75 -12.56
CA ILE A 127 -11.41 15.69 -14.02
C ILE A 127 -11.25 14.24 -14.46
N HIS A 128 -12.06 13.82 -15.41
CA HIS A 128 -11.91 12.56 -16.14
C HIS A 128 -11.14 12.78 -17.44
N GLN A 129 -10.40 11.76 -17.85
CA GLN A 129 -9.89 11.59 -19.20
C GLN A 129 -10.50 10.34 -19.81
N PHE A 130 -10.89 10.44 -21.07
CA PHE A 130 -11.46 9.34 -21.83
C PHE A 130 -10.54 8.99 -22.99
N PHE A 131 -10.35 7.69 -23.18
CA PHE A 131 -9.54 7.13 -24.24
C PHE A 131 -10.36 6.16 -25.08
N GLU A 132 -10.09 6.21 -26.38
CA GLU A 132 -10.74 5.44 -27.42
C GLU A 132 -9.83 4.27 -27.82
N PRO A 133 -10.33 3.04 -27.83
CA PRO A 133 -9.55 1.89 -28.22
C PRO A 133 -9.21 1.96 -29.70
N VAL A 134 -7.96 1.61 -30.04
CA VAL A 134 -7.52 1.46 -31.44
C VAL A 134 -7.00 0.04 -31.62
N PRO A 135 -7.57 -0.76 -32.54
CA PRO A 135 -7.12 -2.14 -32.74
C PRO A 135 -5.61 -2.23 -32.99
N GLY A 136 -4.92 -3.02 -32.15
CA GLY A 136 -3.48 -3.25 -32.27
C GLY A 136 -2.58 -2.09 -31.85
N GLN A 137 -3.12 -1.03 -31.24
CA GLN A 137 -2.36 0.13 -30.76
C GLN A 137 -2.77 0.50 -29.33
N LYS A 138 -1.94 1.35 -28.69
CA LYS A 138 -2.30 1.97 -27.41
C LYS A 138 -3.51 2.88 -27.60
N ASP A 139 -4.40 2.92 -26.61
CA ASP A 139 -5.61 3.75 -26.68
C ASP A 139 -5.28 5.19 -27.03
N LYS A 140 -6.10 5.77 -27.90
CA LYS A 140 -5.97 7.17 -28.32
C LYS A 140 -6.73 8.06 -27.35
N PHE A 141 -6.14 9.20 -26.96
CA PHE A 141 -6.86 10.22 -26.21
C PHE A 141 -8.11 10.68 -26.98
N GLY A 142 -9.27 10.63 -26.30
CA GLY A 142 -10.56 11.07 -26.83
C GLY A 142 -10.92 12.47 -26.32
N SER A 143 -11.11 12.61 -25.01
CA SER A 143 -11.52 13.88 -24.40
C SER A 143 -11.18 13.98 -22.92
N THR A 144 -11.24 15.18 -22.36
CA THR A 144 -11.32 15.44 -20.92
C THR A 144 -12.71 15.92 -20.55
N ALA A 145 -13.17 15.65 -19.34
CA ALA A 145 -14.40 16.22 -18.79
C ALA A 145 -14.24 16.55 -17.31
N ARG A 146 -14.83 17.66 -16.88
CA ARG A 146 -15.02 17.91 -15.45
C ARG A 146 -16.22 17.10 -14.98
N PHE A 147 -16.16 16.63 -13.74
CA PHE A 147 -17.30 15.96 -13.14
C PHE A 147 -17.60 16.45 -11.75
N THR A 148 -18.87 16.30 -11.38
CA THR A 148 -19.36 16.48 -10.00
C THR A 148 -20.26 15.29 -9.69
N HIS A 149 -19.96 14.59 -8.60
CA HIS A 149 -20.72 13.46 -8.09
C HIS A 149 -21.31 13.79 -6.73
N VAL A 150 -22.61 13.54 -6.57
CA VAL A 150 -23.31 13.63 -5.29
C VAL A 150 -23.51 12.22 -4.77
N TRP A 151 -22.70 11.83 -3.80
CA TRP A 151 -22.84 10.58 -3.08
C TRP A 151 -23.72 10.79 -1.85
N ILE A 152 -24.64 9.87 -1.59
CA ILE A 152 -25.52 9.88 -0.42
C ILE A 152 -25.51 8.53 0.29
N ILE A 153 -25.84 8.52 1.57
CA ILE A 153 -25.98 7.29 2.36
C ILE A 153 -27.46 6.88 2.34
N GLU A 154 -27.79 5.80 1.64
CA GLU A 154 -29.12 5.19 1.63
C GLU A 154 -29.07 3.87 2.41
N ASN A 155 -29.84 3.77 3.51
CA ASN A 155 -29.85 2.59 4.38
C ASN A 155 -28.45 2.15 4.86
N GLY A 156 -27.58 3.12 5.16
CA GLY A 156 -26.21 2.87 5.58
C GLY A 156 -25.23 2.54 4.44
N ILE A 157 -25.67 2.57 3.18
CA ILE A 157 -24.86 2.25 2.00
C ILE A 157 -24.65 3.50 1.15
N TRP A 158 -23.41 3.76 0.75
CA TRP A 158 -23.08 4.83 -0.18
C TRP A 158 -23.63 4.56 -1.58
N LYS A 159 -24.39 5.51 -2.11
CA LYS A 159 -25.00 5.47 -3.44
C LYS A 159 -24.74 6.77 -4.19
N LEU A 160 -24.45 6.69 -5.48
CA LEU A 160 -24.36 7.85 -6.35
C LEU A 160 -25.76 8.30 -6.71
N ARG A 161 -26.11 9.53 -6.30
CA ARG A 161 -27.43 10.13 -6.52
C ARG A 161 -27.48 11.02 -7.74
N ARG A 162 -26.42 11.81 -7.96
CA ARG A 162 -26.31 12.66 -9.14
C ARG A 162 -24.89 12.58 -9.68
N SER A 163 -24.78 12.54 -11.00
CA SER A 163 -23.51 12.67 -11.69
C SER A 163 -23.64 13.70 -12.79
N PHE A 164 -22.78 14.70 -12.73
CA PHE A 164 -22.64 15.75 -13.74
C PHE A 164 -21.32 15.49 -14.47
N SER A 165 -21.36 15.30 -15.78
CA SER A 165 -20.18 15.24 -16.65
C SER A 165 -20.28 16.38 -17.65
N TYR A 166 -19.37 17.35 -17.57
CA TYR A 166 -19.49 18.62 -18.28
C TYR A 166 -18.13 19.19 -18.65
N ASP A 167 -18.13 20.21 -19.51
CA ASP A 167 -16.92 20.81 -20.07
C ASP A 167 -16.10 19.75 -20.83
N HIS A 168 -16.76 18.97 -21.68
CA HIS A 168 -16.06 17.96 -22.48
C HIS A 168 -15.21 18.63 -23.56
N GLN A 169 -13.89 18.51 -23.45
CA GLN A 169 -12.94 19.10 -24.40
C GLN A 169 -12.17 18.02 -25.15
N ASN A 170 -12.00 18.22 -26.46
CA ASN A 170 -11.21 17.33 -27.32
C ASN A 170 -9.73 17.74 -27.33
N VAL A 171 -9.34 18.67 -26.46
CA VAL A 171 -7.97 19.14 -26.27
C VAL A 171 -7.51 18.62 -24.92
N ASN A 172 -6.31 18.04 -24.92
CA ASN A 172 -5.68 17.55 -23.72
C ASN A 172 -5.14 18.73 -22.88
N THR A 173 -6.00 19.33 -22.07
CA THR A 173 -5.67 20.47 -21.21
C THR A 173 -5.09 20.06 -19.84
N ALA A 174 -5.38 18.84 -19.41
CA ALA A 174 -4.79 18.21 -18.22
C ALA A 174 -3.64 17.30 -18.68
N GLY A 175 -2.42 17.83 -18.82
CA GLY A 175 -1.28 17.13 -19.44
C GLY A 175 -1.31 15.61 -19.25
N THR A 176 -1.57 14.87 -20.33
CA THR A 176 -1.65 13.40 -20.29
C THR A 176 -0.38 12.82 -19.70
N LYS A 177 -0.46 12.34 -18.47
CA LYS A 177 0.35 11.18 -18.10
C LYS A 177 -0.39 9.98 -18.68
N ALA A 178 0.19 9.35 -19.71
CA ALA A 178 -0.31 8.06 -20.14
C ALA A 178 -0.32 7.13 -18.92
N SER A 179 -1.42 6.38 -18.72
CA SER A 179 -1.46 5.36 -17.68
C SER A 179 -0.25 4.43 -17.83
N ILE A 180 0.43 4.15 -16.70
CA ILE A 180 1.54 3.18 -16.64
C ILE A 180 0.98 1.77 -16.77
N PHE A 181 -0.23 1.52 -16.28
CA PHE A 181 -1.01 0.34 -16.62
C PHE A 181 -1.43 0.41 -18.09
N ASP A 182 -0.73 -0.35 -18.94
CA ASP A 182 -0.97 -0.45 -20.39
C ASP A 182 -1.24 -1.88 -20.87
N ASN A 183 -1.38 -2.84 -19.95
CA ASN A 183 -1.53 -4.27 -20.24
C ASN A 183 -2.65 -4.96 -19.45
N ASP A 184 -3.67 -4.22 -19.03
CA ASP A 184 -4.78 -4.72 -18.20
C ASP A 184 -5.41 -6.02 -18.71
N GLN A 185 -5.70 -6.11 -20.01
CA GLN A 185 -6.30 -7.29 -20.62
C GLN A 185 -5.39 -8.53 -20.53
N GLU A 186 -4.08 -8.34 -20.69
CA GLU A 186 -3.12 -9.43 -20.54
C GLU A 186 -2.94 -9.82 -19.06
N ILE A 187 -2.95 -8.86 -18.14
CA ILE A 187 -2.96 -9.16 -16.69
C ILE A 187 -4.19 -10.00 -16.35
N GLU A 188 -5.40 -9.59 -16.73
CA GLU A 188 -6.62 -10.35 -16.45
C GLU A 188 -6.57 -11.77 -17.05
N LYS A 189 -6.01 -11.91 -18.24
CA LYS A 189 -5.80 -13.21 -18.87
C LYS A 189 -4.82 -14.06 -18.08
N TRP A 190 -3.71 -13.50 -17.57
CA TRP A 190 -2.77 -14.23 -16.73
C TRP A 190 -3.40 -14.65 -15.40
N LEU A 191 -4.22 -13.79 -14.79
CA LEU A 191 -4.97 -14.12 -13.58
C LEU A 191 -5.91 -15.30 -13.81
N LYS A 192 -6.71 -15.25 -14.89
CA LYS A 192 -7.62 -16.35 -15.27
C LYS A 192 -6.87 -17.65 -15.57
N GLN A 193 -5.76 -17.59 -16.30
CA GLN A 193 -4.94 -18.76 -16.63
C GLN A 193 -4.32 -19.43 -15.40
N ASN A 194 -4.03 -18.66 -14.36
CA ASN A 194 -3.39 -19.15 -13.13
C ASN A 194 -4.37 -19.25 -11.94
N ASN A 195 -5.68 -19.10 -12.17
CA ASN A 195 -6.72 -19.11 -11.15
C ASN A 195 -6.46 -18.16 -9.97
N VAL A 196 -5.87 -16.98 -10.24
CA VAL A 196 -5.58 -15.97 -9.21
C VAL A 196 -6.83 -15.09 -9.00
N PRO A 197 -7.51 -15.16 -7.84
CA PRO A 197 -8.79 -14.47 -7.64
C PRO A 197 -8.64 -12.95 -7.54
N THR A 198 -7.61 -12.46 -6.85
CA THR A 198 -7.32 -11.03 -6.69
C THR A 198 -5.84 -10.76 -6.87
N LEU A 199 -5.55 -9.63 -7.50
CA LEU A 199 -4.20 -9.09 -7.65
C LEU A 199 -4.23 -7.59 -7.34
N GLY A 200 -3.47 -7.15 -6.33
CA GLY A 200 -3.12 -5.76 -6.12
C GLY A 200 -1.75 -5.45 -6.71
N ILE A 201 -1.64 -4.39 -7.51
CA ILE A 201 -0.37 -3.87 -8.05
C ILE A 201 -0.21 -2.40 -7.68
N GLY A 202 0.98 -2.03 -7.22
CA GLY A 202 1.43 -0.65 -7.09
C GLY A 202 2.68 -0.39 -7.92
N ILE A 203 2.70 0.70 -8.68
CA ILE A 203 3.86 1.13 -9.48
C ILE A 203 4.49 2.37 -8.87
N ILE A 204 5.76 2.24 -8.51
CA ILE A 204 6.58 3.36 -8.06
C ILE A 204 7.48 3.81 -9.21
N ASN A 205 7.47 5.10 -9.50
CA ASN A 205 8.36 5.70 -10.49
C ASN A 205 8.78 7.09 -10.03
N ASN A 206 10.04 7.46 -10.29
CA ASN A 206 10.65 8.68 -9.76
C ASN A 206 10.53 8.80 -8.22
N GLY A 207 10.59 7.66 -7.51
CA GLY A 207 10.57 7.61 -6.05
C GLY A 207 9.21 7.93 -5.43
N LYS A 208 8.13 7.90 -6.22
CA LYS A 208 6.75 8.16 -5.79
C LYS A 208 5.81 7.09 -6.32
N LEU A 209 4.86 6.66 -5.49
CA LEU A 209 3.78 5.78 -5.90
C LEU A 209 2.91 6.52 -6.92
N GLN A 210 2.96 6.11 -8.18
CA GLN A 210 2.27 6.80 -9.28
C GLN A 210 0.89 6.19 -9.51
N GLN A 211 0.77 4.87 -9.48
CA GLN A 211 -0.49 4.20 -9.78
C GLN A 211 -0.69 2.96 -8.92
N ILE A 212 -1.96 2.69 -8.64
CA ILE A 212 -2.44 1.53 -7.88
C ILE A 212 -3.59 0.93 -8.66
N LYS A 213 -3.60 -0.39 -8.78
CA LYS A 213 -4.74 -1.10 -9.31
C LYS A 213 -4.97 -2.39 -8.56
N VAL A 214 -6.24 -2.73 -8.36
CA VAL A 214 -6.64 -4.02 -7.79
C VAL A 214 -7.60 -4.67 -8.78
N PHE A 215 -7.25 -5.89 -9.19
CA PHE A 215 -8.00 -6.72 -10.12
C PHE A 215 -8.72 -7.83 -9.36
N GLY A 216 -9.87 -8.24 -9.87
CA GLY A 216 -10.58 -9.43 -9.40
C GLY A 216 -11.44 -9.22 -8.14
N GLU A 217 -11.60 -10.27 -7.36
CA GLU A 217 -12.59 -10.37 -6.28
C GLU A 217 -11.98 -10.68 -4.91
N LEU A 218 -12.04 -9.71 -3.97
CA LEU A 218 -11.50 -9.87 -2.61
C LEU A 218 -12.13 -11.04 -1.86
N LYS A 219 -13.35 -11.39 -2.25
CA LYS A 219 -14.10 -12.59 -1.85
C LYS A 219 -15.02 -12.93 -3.02
N LYS A 220 -15.29 -14.22 -3.26
CA LYS A 220 -16.22 -14.69 -4.29
C LYS A 220 -17.51 -13.84 -4.37
N GLY A 221 -17.74 -13.24 -5.53
CA GLY A 221 -18.88 -12.35 -5.84
C GLY A 221 -18.75 -10.93 -5.28
N VAL A 222 -17.61 -10.57 -4.70
CA VAL A 222 -17.32 -9.24 -4.15
C VAL A 222 -16.04 -8.71 -4.78
N THR A 223 -16.22 -7.77 -5.70
CA THR A 223 -15.13 -7.06 -6.38
C THR A 223 -14.19 -6.38 -5.40
N ALA A 224 -12.89 -6.50 -5.65
CA ALA A 224 -11.86 -5.85 -4.86
C ALA A 224 -11.77 -4.34 -5.18
N PRO A 225 -11.99 -3.42 -4.21
CA PRO A 225 -11.73 -2.01 -4.42
C PRO A 225 -10.23 -1.69 -4.39
N TYR A 226 -9.83 -0.49 -4.85
CA TYR A 226 -8.41 -0.07 -4.83
C TYR A 226 -7.77 -0.13 -3.43
N ASN A 227 -8.54 0.16 -2.38
CA ASN A 227 -8.12 0.13 -0.99
C ASN A 227 -8.39 -1.22 -0.32
N THR A 228 -8.32 -2.32 -1.06
CA THR A 228 -8.41 -3.68 -0.48
C THR A 228 -7.33 -3.86 0.60
N ILE A 229 -7.71 -4.40 1.76
CA ILE A 229 -6.82 -4.71 2.88
C ILE A 229 -6.29 -6.13 2.70
N TRP A 230 -5.00 -6.30 2.87
CA TRP A 230 -4.27 -7.56 2.71
C TRP A 230 -3.58 -7.92 4.01
N ASN A 231 -3.58 -9.21 4.40
CA ASN A 231 -2.47 -9.74 5.16
C ASN A 231 -1.27 -9.85 4.21
N VAL A 232 -0.13 -9.29 4.59
CA VAL A 232 1.08 -9.30 3.74
C VAL A 232 2.16 -10.26 4.24
N ALA A 233 1.81 -11.13 5.19
CA ALA A 233 2.67 -12.16 5.71
C ALA A 233 4.03 -11.59 6.16
N SER A 234 5.13 -12.20 5.69
CA SER A 234 6.50 -11.76 5.99
C SER A 234 6.91 -10.35 5.54
N LEU A 235 6.09 -9.63 4.76
CA LEU A 235 6.33 -8.20 4.49
C LEU A 235 6.19 -7.31 5.74
N THR A 236 5.75 -7.86 6.87
CA THR A 236 5.90 -7.23 8.19
C THR A 236 7.36 -6.96 8.57
N LYS A 237 8.29 -7.86 8.20
CA LYS A 237 9.71 -7.77 8.60
C LYS A 237 10.37 -6.47 8.14
N PRO A 238 10.23 -6.03 6.87
CA PRO A 238 10.65 -4.70 6.44
C PRO A 238 10.18 -3.56 7.34
N VAL A 239 8.91 -3.55 7.77
CA VAL A 239 8.37 -2.48 8.63
C VAL A 239 9.04 -2.51 10.00
N THR A 240 9.16 -3.69 10.61
CA THR A 240 9.89 -3.87 11.89
C THR A 240 11.37 -3.47 11.76
N ALA A 241 12.02 -3.81 10.65
CA ALA A 241 13.40 -3.44 10.38
C ALA A 241 13.56 -1.92 10.33
N ILE A 242 12.69 -1.22 9.59
CA ILE A 242 12.73 0.24 9.52
C ILE A 242 12.45 0.91 10.88
N VAL A 243 11.61 0.33 11.74
CA VAL A 243 11.47 0.80 13.13
C VAL A 243 12.82 0.78 13.86
N ALA A 244 13.52 -0.36 13.83
CA ALA A 244 14.83 -0.50 14.47
C ALA A 244 15.88 0.44 13.84
N LEU A 245 15.88 0.57 12.51
CA LEU A 245 16.85 1.41 11.78
C LEU A 245 16.60 2.91 12.00
N LYS A 246 15.34 3.35 12.13
CA LYS A 246 15.01 4.74 12.52
C LYS A 246 15.44 5.02 13.96
N LEU A 247 15.24 4.09 14.88
CA LEU A 247 15.75 4.20 16.26
C LEU A 247 17.28 4.28 16.28
N ALA A 248 17.96 3.50 15.43
CA ALA A 248 19.41 3.55 15.31
C ALA A 248 19.91 4.86 14.70
N SER A 249 19.24 5.36 13.67
CA SER A 249 19.54 6.67 13.06
C SER A 249 19.34 7.83 14.04
N ALA A 250 18.38 7.72 14.96
CA ALA A 250 18.16 8.67 16.04
C ALA A 250 19.14 8.51 17.23
N GLY A 251 20.11 7.59 17.15
CA GLY A 251 21.06 7.31 18.23
C GLY A 251 20.45 6.64 19.47
N LYS A 252 19.19 6.17 19.38
CA LYS A 252 18.46 5.54 20.49
C LYS A 252 18.71 4.03 20.59
N LEU A 253 19.21 3.42 19.52
CA LEU A 253 19.56 2.01 19.42
C LEU A 253 20.94 1.91 18.78
N ASN A 254 21.80 1.02 19.26
CA ASN A 254 23.02 0.66 18.56
C ASN A 254 22.80 -0.69 17.89
N LEU A 255 22.99 -0.79 16.57
CA LEU A 255 22.74 -2.03 15.81
C LEU A 255 23.56 -3.22 16.33
N ASP A 256 24.70 -2.95 16.96
CA ASP A 256 25.68 -3.93 17.40
C ASP A 256 25.69 -4.12 18.93
N GLU A 257 24.74 -3.52 19.66
CA GLU A 257 24.62 -3.77 21.10
C GLU A 257 23.98 -5.15 21.38
N PRO A 258 24.49 -5.92 22.37
CA PRO A 258 23.88 -7.19 22.73
C PRO A 258 22.46 -7.03 23.31
N LEU A 259 21.50 -7.72 22.71
CA LEU A 259 20.08 -7.58 23.07
C LEU A 259 19.67 -8.31 24.35
N TYR A 260 20.49 -9.27 24.83
CA TYR A 260 20.23 -9.97 26.09
C TYR A 260 20.10 -9.02 27.30
N LYS A 261 20.68 -7.80 27.20
CA LYS A 261 20.55 -6.73 28.20
C LYS A 261 19.11 -6.23 28.37
N TYR A 262 18.28 -6.39 27.35
CA TYR A 262 16.90 -5.95 27.33
C TYR A 262 15.94 -7.12 27.49
N TRP A 263 16.15 -8.20 26.75
CA TRP A 263 15.29 -9.37 26.82
C TRP A 263 16.08 -10.65 26.56
N THR A 264 15.73 -11.73 27.26
CA THR A 264 16.28 -13.07 27.04
C THR A 264 15.12 -14.06 27.03
N ASP A 265 15.04 -14.88 25.99
CA ASP A 265 14.04 -15.96 25.93
C ASP A 265 14.39 -17.05 26.97
N PRO A 266 13.42 -17.51 27.80
CA PRO A 266 13.65 -18.56 28.78
C PRO A 266 14.25 -19.84 28.20
N ASP A 267 13.91 -20.22 26.96
CA ASP A 267 14.37 -21.45 26.33
C ASP A 267 15.89 -21.46 26.11
N ILE A 268 16.52 -20.29 25.97
CA ILE A 268 17.95 -20.14 25.65
C ILE A 268 18.74 -19.39 26.73
N ALA A 269 18.15 -19.13 27.90
CA ALA A 269 18.72 -18.26 28.92
C ALA A 269 20.12 -18.68 29.41
N ASN A 270 20.40 -20.00 29.40
CA ASN A 270 21.68 -20.55 29.84
C ASN A 270 22.71 -20.72 28.70
N ASN A 271 22.33 -20.38 27.46
CA ASN A 271 23.22 -20.54 26.32
C ASN A 271 24.15 -19.32 26.17
N PRO A 272 25.48 -19.50 26.09
CA PRO A 272 26.41 -18.36 25.97
C PRO A 272 26.20 -17.54 24.68
N ASN A 273 25.61 -18.12 23.63
CA ASN A 273 25.37 -17.44 22.35
C ASN A 273 24.38 -16.28 22.45
N ILE A 274 23.58 -16.16 23.52
CA ILE A 274 22.69 -15.01 23.72
C ILE A 274 23.44 -13.67 23.71
N LYS A 275 24.72 -13.68 24.11
CA LYS A 275 25.58 -12.49 24.13
C LYS A 275 25.97 -12.01 22.73
N LEU A 276 25.78 -12.84 21.71
CA LEU A 276 26.10 -12.55 20.31
C LEU A 276 24.90 -12.01 19.53
N LEU A 277 23.70 -12.05 20.10
CA LEU A 277 22.50 -11.54 19.45
C LEU A 277 22.49 -10.01 19.50
N THR A 278 22.54 -9.39 18.32
CA THR A 278 22.41 -7.95 18.12
C THR A 278 21.27 -7.67 17.14
N THR A 279 20.82 -6.42 17.06
CA THR A 279 19.82 -6.02 16.05
C THR A 279 20.32 -6.31 14.64
N ARG A 280 21.60 -6.06 14.34
CA ARG A 280 22.20 -6.37 13.02
C ARG A 280 22.12 -7.84 12.68
N ILE A 281 22.46 -8.71 13.63
CA ILE A 281 22.40 -10.17 13.47
C ILE A 281 20.97 -10.66 13.21
N ILE A 282 19.98 -10.05 13.87
CA ILE A 282 18.58 -10.40 13.65
C ILE A 282 18.09 -9.94 12.28
N LEU A 283 18.30 -8.66 11.94
CA LEU A 283 17.79 -8.08 10.69
C LEU A 283 18.42 -8.69 9.43
N SER A 284 19.58 -9.33 9.55
CA SER A 284 20.26 -10.07 8.48
C SER A 284 20.03 -11.59 8.53
N HIS A 285 19.14 -12.09 9.40
CA HIS A 285 18.84 -13.53 9.54
C HIS A 285 20.06 -14.41 9.86
N GLN A 286 20.92 -13.94 10.77
CA GLN A 286 22.12 -14.66 11.20
C GLN A 286 22.05 -15.10 12.66
N THR A 287 20.83 -15.20 13.23
CA THR A 287 20.62 -15.50 14.66
C THR A 287 21.02 -16.92 15.06
N GLY A 288 21.00 -17.86 14.13
CA GLY A 288 21.05 -19.29 14.47
C GLY A 288 19.71 -19.87 14.91
N PHE A 289 18.63 -19.09 14.92
CA PHE A 289 17.31 -19.58 15.32
C PHE A 289 16.57 -20.26 14.15
N PRO A 290 15.67 -21.23 14.43
CA PRO A 290 14.72 -21.74 13.42
C PRO A 290 13.82 -20.62 12.88
N ASN A 291 13.06 -20.91 11.82
CA ASN A 291 12.04 -19.96 11.36
C ASN A 291 10.99 -19.72 12.44
N TRP A 292 10.37 -20.80 12.90
CA TRP A 292 9.45 -20.82 14.04
C TRP A 292 9.84 -21.92 15.02
N ARG A 293 9.76 -21.67 16.33
CA ARG A 293 10.11 -22.69 17.34
C ARG A 293 9.22 -23.93 17.28
N SER A 294 8.00 -23.79 16.74
CA SER A 294 7.07 -24.91 16.48
C SER A 294 7.61 -25.91 15.44
N MET A 295 8.60 -25.53 14.64
CA MET A 295 9.28 -26.43 13.70
C MET A 295 10.32 -27.32 14.38
N ASN A 296 10.66 -27.04 15.65
CA ASN A 296 11.47 -27.93 16.45
C ASN A 296 10.59 -29.01 17.08
N GLU A 297 11.08 -30.25 17.15
CA GLU A 297 10.39 -31.35 17.84
C GLU A 297 10.06 -31.03 19.30
N SER A 298 10.93 -30.25 19.96
CA SER A 298 10.73 -29.81 21.34
C SER A 298 9.69 -28.71 21.51
N GLY A 299 9.30 -28.04 20.42
CA GLY A 299 8.49 -26.81 20.44
C GLY A 299 9.20 -25.60 21.08
N LYS A 300 10.49 -25.70 21.41
CA LYS A 300 11.27 -24.68 22.11
C LYS A 300 12.27 -24.00 21.20
N LEU A 301 12.65 -22.76 21.54
CA LEU A 301 13.68 -22.03 20.81
C LEU A 301 15.08 -22.61 21.13
N ASP A 302 15.90 -22.79 20.11
CA ASP A 302 17.29 -23.24 20.24
C ASP A 302 18.19 -22.57 19.19
N PHE A 303 19.51 -22.73 19.36
CA PHE A 303 20.50 -22.30 18.36
C PHE A 303 20.90 -23.48 17.48
N LYS A 304 20.63 -23.39 16.19
CA LYS A 304 21.08 -24.34 15.15
C LYS A 304 22.54 -24.12 14.74
N PHE A 305 23.05 -22.91 14.93
CA PHE A 305 24.45 -22.54 14.72
C PHE A 305 24.82 -21.30 15.54
N LYS A 306 26.11 -20.97 15.57
CA LYS A 306 26.62 -19.80 16.28
C LYS A 306 26.15 -18.51 15.56
N PRO A 307 25.53 -17.54 16.26
CA PRO A 307 25.09 -16.29 15.64
C PRO A 307 26.20 -15.59 14.85
N GLY A 308 25.85 -15.05 13.68
CA GLY A 308 26.76 -14.32 12.78
C GLY A 308 27.67 -15.19 11.92
N THR A 309 27.51 -16.52 11.92
CA THR A 309 28.37 -17.42 11.13
C THR A 309 27.71 -18.01 9.89
N LYS A 310 26.37 -18.00 9.82
CA LYS A 310 25.58 -18.54 8.71
C LYS A 310 24.28 -17.75 8.55
N TYR A 311 23.65 -17.90 7.40
CA TYR A 311 22.29 -17.44 7.13
C TYR A 311 21.26 -18.54 7.42
N GLN A 312 20.18 -18.18 8.10
CA GLN A 312 18.94 -18.96 8.16
C GLN A 312 17.77 -18.02 8.43
N TYR A 313 16.82 -17.97 7.50
CA TYR A 313 15.63 -17.15 7.61
C TYR A 313 14.87 -17.47 8.92
N SER A 314 14.56 -16.43 9.69
CA SER A 314 14.07 -16.58 11.06
C SER A 314 13.01 -15.55 11.45
N GLY A 315 11.75 -16.00 11.55
CA GLY A 315 10.66 -15.26 12.19
C GLY A 315 10.87 -15.10 13.70
N GLU A 316 11.35 -16.14 14.39
CA GLU A 316 11.73 -16.10 15.81
C GLU A 316 12.78 -15.03 16.11
N GLY A 317 13.73 -14.80 15.19
CA GLY A 317 14.68 -13.69 15.30
C GLY A 317 13.97 -12.34 15.40
N PHE A 318 13.02 -12.07 14.53
CA PHE A 318 12.25 -10.83 14.53
C PHE A 318 11.35 -10.71 15.76
N GLU A 319 10.73 -11.79 16.23
CA GLU A 319 9.99 -11.81 17.50
C GLU A 319 10.89 -11.56 18.73
N TYR A 320 12.13 -12.07 18.71
CA TYR A 320 13.13 -11.76 19.72
C TYR A 320 13.44 -10.25 19.71
N LEU A 321 13.65 -9.67 18.52
CA LEU A 321 13.87 -8.23 18.38
C LEU A 321 12.68 -7.43 18.86
N ARG A 322 11.44 -7.84 18.56
CA ARG A 322 10.23 -7.20 19.07
C ARG A 322 10.28 -7.07 20.58
N LYS A 323 10.42 -8.19 21.29
CA LYS A 323 10.43 -8.23 22.76
C LYS A 323 11.58 -7.40 23.34
N ALA A 324 12.76 -7.43 22.71
CA ALA A 324 13.89 -6.62 23.13
C ALA A 324 13.63 -5.10 22.95
N LEU A 325 13.07 -4.68 21.81
CA LEU A 325 12.69 -3.29 21.56
C LEU A 325 11.60 -2.83 22.53
N GLU A 326 10.55 -3.64 22.72
CA GLU A 326 9.44 -3.30 23.61
C GLU A 326 9.92 -3.12 25.05
N LYS A 327 10.82 -3.99 25.50
CA LYS A 327 11.41 -3.90 26.84
C LYS A 327 12.36 -2.71 26.99
N LYS A 328 13.17 -2.42 25.97
CA LYS A 328 14.10 -1.27 25.97
C LYS A 328 13.35 0.07 25.99
N PHE A 329 12.30 0.20 25.20
CA PHE A 329 11.58 1.47 25.00
C PHE A 329 10.32 1.61 25.84
N SER A 330 9.89 0.55 26.53
CA SER A 330 8.62 0.51 27.28
C SER A 330 7.42 0.93 26.42
N LYS A 331 7.43 0.51 25.15
CA LYS A 331 6.42 0.79 24.13
C LYS A 331 6.18 -0.48 23.32
N THR A 332 4.94 -0.77 22.94
CA THR A 332 4.66 -1.91 22.04
C THR A 332 5.26 -1.67 20.65
N LEU A 333 5.46 -2.73 19.86
CA LEU A 333 5.86 -2.58 18.46
C LEU A 333 4.89 -1.67 17.68
N GLU A 334 3.59 -1.82 17.93
CA GLU A 334 2.56 -0.97 17.34
C GLU A 334 2.81 0.50 17.65
N GLN A 335 3.09 0.85 18.90
CA GLN A 335 3.37 2.24 19.30
C GLN A 335 4.65 2.78 18.64
N LEU A 336 5.69 1.96 18.53
CA LEU A 336 6.95 2.34 17.87
C LEU A 336 6.75 2.54 16.37
N ALA A 337 6.06 1.63 15.69
CA ALA A 337 5.74 1.74 14.27
C ALA A 337 4.79 2.91 13.99
N ASP A 338 3.82 3.16 14.89
CA ASP A 338 2.89 4.27 14.80
C ASP A 338 3.60 5.63 14.83
N GLU A 339 4.52 5.81 15.79
CA GLU A 339 5.32 7.03 15.94
C GLU A 339 6.31 7.24 14.80
N LEU A 340 7.00 6.18 14.35
CA LEU A 340 8.16 6.29 13.47
C LEU A 340 7.82 6.13 11.97
N ILE A 341 6.69 5.50 11.66
CA ILE A 341 6.32 5.12 10.28
C ILE A 341 4.87 5.50 9.97
N ILE A 342 3.88 4.89 10.65
CA ILE A 342 2.48 4.91 10.20
C ILE A 342 1.89 6.32 10.23
N LYS A 343 1.99 7.06 11.34
CA LYS A 343 1.49 8.44 11.41
C LYS A 343 2.26 9.41 10.51
N PRO A 344 3.61 9.44 10.53
CA PRO A 344 4.36 10.33 9.63
C PRO A 344 4.06 10.10 8.16
N LEU A 345 3.83 8.85 7.74
CA LEU A 345 3.53 8.48 6.36
C LEU A 345 2.04 8.41 6.05
N LYS A 346 1.17 8.74 7.00
CA LYS A 346 -0.30 8.73 6.85
C LYS A 346 -0.86 7.37 6.38
N MET A 347 -0.25 6.25 6.81
CA MET A 347 -0.64 4.88 6.44
C MET A 347 -1.87 4.40 7.25
N THR A 348 -3.02 5.03 7.04
CA THR A 348 -4.19 4.88 7.93
C THR A 348 -4.92 3.54 7.87
N ASP A 349 -4.63 2.67 6.89
CA ASP A 349 -5.16 1.31 6.82
C ASP A 349 -4.18 0.26 7.37
N THR A 350 -2.95 0.67 7.73
CA THR A 350 -1.90 -0.24 8.18
C THR A 350 -1.94 -0.51 9.67
N LYS A 351 -1.90 -1.79 10.07
CA LYS A 351 -1.95 -2.24 11.48
C LYS A 351 -1.33 -3.62 11.67
N PHE A 352 -0.77 -3.85 12.85
CA PHE A 352 -0.19 -5.16 13.23
C PHE A 352 -1.21 -6.13 13.85
N VAL A 353 -2.43 -5.65 14.14
CA VAL A 353 -3.45 -6.46 14.83
C VAL A 353 -4.83 -6.24 14.23
N TRP A 354 -5.62 -7.30 14.25
CA TRP A 354 -7.04 -7.25 14.01
C TRP A 354 -7.76 -6.69 15.22
N ASN A 355 -8.46 -5.57 15.03
CA ASN A 355 -9.23 -4.90 16.06
C ASN A 355 -10.61 -4.47 15.54
N LYS A 356 -11.43 -3.86 16.40
CA LYS A 356 -12.82 -3.47 16.08
C LYS A 356 -12.94 -2.46 14.94
N ILE A 357 -11.88 -1.71 14.63
CA ILE A 357 -11.85 -0.72 13.56
C ILE A 357 -11.36 -1.31 12.23
N THR A 358 -11.06 -2.62 12.18
CA THR A 358 -10.69 -3.28 10.94
C THR A 358 -11.92 -3.51 10.08
N ASP A 359 -11.96 -2.84 8.94
CA ASP A 359 -13.04 -2.96 7.97
C ASP A 359 -12.90 -4.29 7.22
N VAL A 360 -13.58 -5.30 7.75
CA VAL A 360 -13.58 -6.66 7.23
C VAL A 360 -14.22 -6.75 5.83
N SER A 361 -15.00 -5.75 5.43
CA SER A 361 -15.67 -5.74 4.12
C SER A 361 -14.72 -5.51 2.96
N ARG A 362 -13.51 -4.99 3.23
CA ARG A 362 -12.45 -4.76 2.25
C ARG A 362 -11.28 -5.73 2.37
N PHE A 363 -11.38 -6.75 3.22
CA PHE A 363 -10.29 -7.70 3.44
C PHE A 363 -10.25 -8.75 2.33
N ALA A 364 -9.09 -8.91 1.68
CA ALA A 364 -8.85 -9.97 0.72
C ALA A 364 -8.78 -11.33 1.43
N VAL A 365 -9.81 -12.15 1.24
CA VAL A 365 -9.86 -13.53 1.74
C VAL A 365 -8.84 -14.37 1.00
N GLY A 366 -8.01 -15.13 1.72
CA GLY A 366 -7.04 -16.05 1.13
C GLY A 366 -7.71 -17.32 0.60
N TYR A 367 -7.17 -17.87 -0.49
CA TYR A 367 -7.68 -19.09 -1.13
C TYR A 367 -6.60 -20.15 -1.31
N ASP A 368 -6.98 -21.42 -1.20
CA ASP A 368 -6.12 -22.52 -1.62
C ASP A 368 -6.06 -22.61 -3.15
N ASN A 369 -5.15 -23.43 -3.68
CA ASN A 369 -5.00 -23.65 -5.12
C ASN A 369 -6.18 -24.38 -5.81
N LYS A 370 -7.23 -24.75 -5.05
CA LYS A 370 -8.47 -25.35 -5.54
C LYS A 370 -9.65 -24.37 -5.50
N GLY A 371 -9.43 -23.14 -5.02
CA GLY A 371 -10.44 -22.09 -4.88
C GLY A 371 -11.29 -22.19 -3.61
N ASN A 372 -10.87 -22.97 -2.61
CA ASN A 372 -11.49 -22.97 -1.29
C ASN A 372 -10.97 -21.79 -0.47
N ALA A 373 -11.87 -21.09 0.22
CA ALA A 373 -11.49 -19.95 1.06
C ALA A 373 -10.91 -20.42 2.40
N TYR A 374 -9.82 -19.78 2.84
CA TYR A 374 -9.33 -19.87 4.20
C TYR A 374 -10.11 -18.93 5.12
N GLU A 375 -10.31 -19.35 6.37
CA GLU A 375 -10.85 -18.48 7.41
C GLU A 375 -9.77 -17.48 7.86
N PRO A 376 -10.03 -16.16 7.81
CA PRO A 376 -9.02 -15.18 8.20
C PRO A 376 -8.63 -15.30 9.69
N THR A 377 -7.33 -15.43 9.95
CA THR A 377 -6.80 -15.39 11.31
C THR A 377 -6.87 -13.97 11.87
N LYS A 378 -7.64 -13.78 12.95
CA LYS A 378 -7.85 -12.46 13.58
C LYS A 378 -6.89 -12.26 14.75
N ASN A 379 -5.61 -12.10 14.43
CA ASN A 379 -4.55 -11.95 15.43
C ASN A 379 -4.70 -10.63 16.21
N LYS A 380 -4.67 -10.72 17.54
CA LYS A 380 -4.85 -9.57 18.46
C LYS A 380 -3.55 -9.12 19.13
N THR A 381 -2.44 -9.77 18.78
CA THR A 381 -1.10 -9.48 19.30
C THR A 381 -0.20 -9.23 18.11
N ALA A 382 0.57 -8.15 18.15
CA ALA A 382 1.49 -7.82 17.08
C ALA A 382 2.59 -8.88 16.95
N ASN A 383 2.86 -9.27 15.71
CA ASN A 383 3.99 -10.10 15.33
C ASN A 383 4.99 -9.22 14.56
N ALA A 384 6.28 -9.29 14.87
CA ALA A 384 7.32 -8.53 14.18
C ALA A 384 7.73 -9.13 12.83
N ALA A 385 7.37 -10.38 12.61
CA ALA A 385 7.71 -11.15 11.43
C ALA A 385 6.55 -11.39 10.47
N ASP A 386 5.31 -11.14 10.90
CA ASP A 386 4.12 -11.63 10.19
C ASP A 386 2.86 -10.77 10.47
N ASP A 387 1.72 -11.09 9.85
CA ASP A 387 0.39 -10.57 10.18
C ASP A 387 0.13 -9.06 10.00
N LEU A 388 1.00 -8.32 9.30
CA LEU A 388 0.72 -6.92 9.02
C LEU A 388 -0.46 -6.84 8.05
N LEU A 389 -1.50 -6.09 8.44
CA LEU A 389 -2.59 -5.72 7.57
C LEU A 389 -2.29 -4.37 6.94
N THR A 390 -2.41 -4.24 5.62
CA THR A 390 -2.13 -2.99 4.89
C THR A 390 -2.85 -2.95 3.54
N THR A 391 -2.68 -1.87 2.80
CA THR A 391 -3.15 -1.72 1.41
C THR A 391 -1.95 -1.51 0.49
N ILE A 392 -2.15 -1.64 -0.84
CA ILE A 392 -1.11 -1.26 -1.81
C ILE A 392 -0.69 0.20 -1.64
N GLU A 393 -1.64 1.09 -1.33
CA GLU A 393 -1.39 2.53 -1.14
C GLU A 393 -0.46 2.79 0.05
N ASP A 394 -0.79 2.23 1.21
CA ASP A 394 -0.02 2.43 2.43
C ASP A 394 1.37 1.79 2.31
N TYR A 395 1.43 0.51 1.88
CA TYR A 395 2.72 -0.18 1.77
C TYR A 395 3.59 0.42 0.66
N GLY A 396 2.99 0.88 -0.45
CA GLY A 396 3.72 1.61 -1.49
C GLY A 396 4.27 2.95 -1.01
N THR A 397 3.53 3.66 -0.14
CA THR A 397 4.01 4.88 0.52
C THR A 397 5.20 4.58 1.44
N PHE A 398 5.13 3.49 2.23
CA PHE A 398 6.24 2.99 3.02
C PHE A 398 7.49 2.70 2.17
N LEU A 399 7.33 2.00 1.05
CA LEU A 399 8.44 1.69 0.15
C LEU A 399 9.05 2.93 -0.52
N CYS A 400 8.24 3.94 -0.83
CA CYS A 400 8.76 5.23 -1.31
C CYS A 400 9.66 5.88 -0.24
N SER A 401 9.25 5.83 1.03
CA SER A 401 10.05 6.31 2.16
C SER A 401 11.38 5.55 2.28
N VAL A 402 11.36 4.22 2.15
CA VAL A 402 12.58 3.38 2.14
C VAL A 402 13.51 3.75 0.98
N MET A 403 12.98 3.81 -0.25
CA MET A 403 13.76 4.14 -1.46
C MET A 403 14.38 5.54 -1.43
N ASN A 404 13.75 6.47 -0.71
CA ASN A 404 14.25 7.84 -0.54
C ASN A 404 15.08 8.02 0.73
N SER A 405 15.26 6.96 1.53
CA SER A 405 16.03 6.98 2.78
C SER A 405 15.44 7.90 3.85
N ASP A 406 14.11 8.11 3.85
CA ASP A 406 13.49 9.10 4.72
C ASP A 406 13.61 8.71 6.21
N GLY A 407 14.24 9.57 6.99
CA GLY A 407 14.45 9.36 8.42
C GLY A 407 15.56 8.36 8.77
N LEU A 408 16.35 7.91 7.79
CA LEU A 408 17.57 7.15 8.02
C LEU A 408 18.80 8.02 7.84
N SER A 409 19.79 7.87 8.74
CA SER A 409 21.11 8.47 8.51
C SER A 409 21.81 7.75 7.36
N LYS A 410 22.70 8.44 6.63
CA LYS A 410 23.48 7.83 5.55
C LYS A 410 24.16 6.53 6.00
N LYS A 411 24.81 6.55 7.17
CA LYS A 411 25.48 5.37 7.72
C LYS A 411 24.52 4.18 7.89
N VAL A 412 23.34 4.42 8.46
CA VAL A 412 22.36 3.35 8.71
C VAL A 412 21.75 2.84 7.40
N PHE A 413 21.55 3.70 6.41
CA PHE A 413 21.09 3.29 5.09
C PHE A 413 22.16 2.48 4.34
N ASP A 414 23.44 2.88 4.42
CA ASP A 414 24.56 2.11 3.88
C ASP A 414 24.64 0.73 4.59
N ASP A 415 24.50 0.69 5.92
CA ASP A 415 24.41 -0.56 6.69
C ASP A 415 23.23 -1.44 6.22
N MET A 416 22.04 -0.85 6.02
CA MET A 416 20.83 -1.55 5.57
C MET A 416 20.99 -2.21 4.21
N THR A 417 21.69 -1.54 3.29
CA THR A 417 21.83 -1.93 1.88
C THR A 417 23.15 -2.62 1.55
N SER A 418 23.99 -2.85 2.56
CA SER A 418 25.23 -3.62 2.40
C SER A 418 24.97 -5.13 2.41
N HIS A 419 25.87 -5.89 1.76
CA HIS A 419 25.82 -7.35 1.67
C HIS A 419 26.18 -7.99 3.02
N GLN A 420 25.24 -8.03 3.98
CA GLN A 420 25.49 -8.56 5.33
C GLN A 420 25.77 -10.06 5.29
N VAL A 421 25.04 -10.80 4.44
CA VAL A 421 25.25 -12.23 4.22
C VAL A 421 24.79 -12.63 2.82
N GLU A 422 25.54 -13.51 2.15
CA GLU A 422 25.13 -14.11 0.87
C GLU A 422 24.14 -15.25 1.11
N THR A 423 23.02 -15.23 0.40
CA THR A 423 21.97 -16.27 0.49
C THR A 423 21.95 -17.15 -0.74
N LYS A 424 22.35 -16.59 -1.89
CA LYS A 424 22.54 -17.27 -3.17
C LYS A 424 23.52 -16.45 -4.00
N LYS A 425 24.09 -17.03 -5.06
CA LYS A 425 24.94 -16.28 -6.00
C LYS A 425 24.21 -15.01 -6.47
N ASN A 426 24.86 -13.85 -6.30
CA ASN A 426 24.32 -12.51 -6.62
C ASN A 426 23.05 -12.13 -5.83
N LYS A 427 22.76 -12.80 -4.72
CA LYS A 427 21.65 -12.48 -3.81
C LYS A 427 22.15 -12.47 -2.37
N TYR A 428 21.89 -11.36 -1.70
CA TYR A 428 22.33 -11.12 -0.33
C TYR A 428 21.13 -10.79 0.55
N PHE A 429 21.30 -10.87 1.86
CA PHE A 429 20.40 -10.24 2.81
C PHE A 429 21.11 -9.02 3.41
N GLY A 430 20.43 -7.87 3.39
CA GLY A 430 20.82 -6.66 4.10
C GLY A 430 20.22 -6.64 5.50
N LEU A 431 19.79 -5.47 5.96
CA LEU A 431 19.03 -5.33 7.21
C LEU A 431 17.53 -5.22 6.92
N GLY A 432 16.84 -6.36 6.92
CA GLY A 432 15.39 -6.44 6.71
C GLY A 432 14.93 -6.52 5.26
N PHE A 433 15.87 -6.56 4.29
CA PHE A 433 15.58 -6.69 2.87
C PHE A 433 16.57 -7.66 2.21
N GLU A 434 16.08 -8.43 1.24
CA GLU A 434 16.92 -9.10 0.26
C GLU A 434 17.53 -8.04 -0.70
N ILE A 435 18.73 -8.33 -1.20
CA ILE A 435 19.46 -7.51 -2.15
C ILE A 435 19.82 -8.39 -3.35
N TYR A 436 19.28 -8.07 -4.51
CA TYR A 436 19.67 -8.67 -5.79
C TYR A 436 20.75 -7.80 -6.42
N ASP A 437 21.95 -8.35 -6.61
CA ASP A 437 23.04 -7.66 -7.32
C ASP A 437 22.83 -7.78 -8.83
N LEU A 438 22.51 -6.66 -9.48
CA LEU A 438 22.19 -6.60 -10.91
C LEU A 438 23.41 -6.23 -11.77
N GLY A 439 24.60 -6.12 -11.15
CA GLY A 439 25.86 -5.69 -11.73
C GLY A 439 25.96 -4.17 -11.93
N ASN A 440 27.17 -3.69 -12.23
CA ASN A 440 27.44 -2.26 -12.51
C ASN A 440 26.98 -1.29 -11.40
N ASN A 441 27.18 -1.70 -10.15
CA ASN A 441 26.70 -0.98 -8.95
C ASN A 441 25.19 -0.71 -8.99
N ASP A 442 24.41 -1.59 -9.62
CA ASP A 442 22.96 -1.56 -9.61
C ASP A 442 22.43 -2.75 -8.82
N TYR A 443 21.37 -2.52 -8.04
CA TYR A 443 20.81 -3.54 -7.15
C TYR A 443 19.31 -3.32 -6.99
N ALA A 444 18.59 -4.40 -6.69
CA ALA A 444 17.22 -4.33 -6.24
C ALA A 444 17.10 -4.69 -4.76
N LEU A 445 16.30 -3.92 -4.01
CA LEU A 445 15.82 -4.33 -2.69
C LEU A 445 14.52 -5.08 -2.84
N SER A 446 14.36 -6.15 -2.08
CA SER A 446 13.17 -6.99 -2.15
C SER A 446 12.80 -7.56 -0.80
N HIS A 447 11.54 -7.92 -0.65
CA HIS A 447 11.10 -8.89 0.34
C HIS A 447 9.84 -9.56 -0.19
N GLY A 448 9.66 -10.84 0.14
CA GLY A 448 8.45 -11.61 -0.12
C GLY A 448 7.65 -11.88 1.14
N GLY A 449 6.40 -12.30 0.98
CA GLY A 449 5.53 -12.78 2.06
C GLY A 449 4.63 -13.90 1.57
N ALA A 450 4.60 -15.00 2.33
CA ALA A 450 3.78 -16.17 2.01
C ALA A 450 3.15 -16.73 3.29
N ASP A 451 1.83 -16.86 3.28
CA ASP A 451 1.00 -17.59 4.24
C ASP A 451 -0.02 -18.44 3.47
N GLU A 452 -0.87 -19.21 4.16
CA GLU A 452 -2.04 -19.83 3.56
C GLU A 452 -2.92 -18.80 2.84
N GLY A 453 -3.07 -18.96 1.53
CA GLY A 453 -3.84 -18.08 0.67
C GLY A 453 -3.25 -16.68 0.48
N VAL A 454 -1.97 -16.46 0.78
CA VAL A 454 -1.31 -15.16 0.62
C VAL A 454 0.02 -15.33 -0.08
N GLN A 455 0.21 -14.58 -1.17
CA GLN A 455 1.50 -14.44 -1.84
C GLN A 455 1.74 -12.97 -2.16
N THR A 456 2.79 -12.39 -1.60
CA THR A 456 3.17 -10.99 -1.77
C THR A 456 4.65 -10.84 -2.10
N ILE A 457 4.98 -9.84 -2.93
CA ILE A 457 6.37 -9.46 -3.21
C ILE A 457 6.47 -7.96 -3.48
N THR A 458 7.60 -7.39 -3.09
CA THR A 458 7.93 -5.99 -3.40
C THR A 458 9.35 -5.91 -3.93
N LEU A 459 9.57 -5.04 -4.91
CA LEU A 459 10.85 -4.83 -5.59
C LEU A 459 11.10 -3.33 -5.69
N LEU A 460 12.27 -2.86 -5.27
CA LEU A 460 12.71 -1.47 -5.42
C LEU A 460 14.04 -1.43 -6.14
N LEU A 461 14.19 -0.50 -7.07
CA LEU A 461 15.41 -0.20 -7.80
C LEU A 461 15.88 1.21 -7.38
N PRO A 462 16.71 1.35 -6.34
CA PRO A 462 17.04 2.67 -5.78
C PRO A 462 17.74 3.59 -6.78
N LYS A 463 18.54 3.04 -7.69
CA LYS A 463 19.28 3.79 -8.71
C LYS A 463 18.36 4.47 -9.73
N THR A 464 17.36 3.77 -10.22
CA THR A 464 16.38 4.30 -11.20
C THR A 464 15.15 4.90 -10.53
N LYS A 465 15.04 4.79 -9.19
CA LYS A 465 13.89 5.23 -8.40
C LYS A 465 12.57 4.60 -8.86
N GLN A 466 12.64 3.34 -9.27
CA GLN A 466 11.50 2.53 -9.69
C GLN A 466 11.16 1.50 -8.61
N GLY A 467 9.92 1.03 -8.62
CA GLY A 467 9.51 -0.05 -7.74
C GLY A 467 8.18 -0.66 -8.15
N LEU A 468 7.93 -1.86 -7.63
CA LEU A 468 6.77 -2.68 -7.94
C LEU A 468 6.29 -3.37 -6.66
N ILE A 469 4.99 -3.28 -6.39
CA ILE A 469 4.31 -4.00 -5.30
C ILE A 469 3.33 -4.96 -5.95
N ILE A 470 3.32 -6.22 -5.51
CA ILE A 470 2.42 -7.26 -6.03
C ILE A 470 1.85 -8.06 -4.86
N PHE A 471 0.54 -7.97 -4.63
CA PHE A 471 -0.18 -8.77 -3.63
C PHE A 471 -1.21 -9.67 -4.29
N THR A 472 -1.28 -10.93 -3.88
CA THR A 472 -2.25 -11.92 -4.38
C THR A 472 -2.80 -12.75 -3.22
N ASN A 473 -4.05 -13.20 -3.35
CA ASN A 473 -4.78 -13.89 -2.28
C ASN A 473 -4.99 -15.39 -2.58
N VAL A 474 -3.96 -16.06 -3.11
CA VAL A 474 -3.98 -17.50 -3.36
C VAL A 474 -2.61 -18.13 -3.15
N ASP A 475 -2.57 -19.38 -2.67
CA ASP A 475 -1.34 -20.14 -2.35
C ASP A 475 -0.27 -20.08 -3.43
N ASP A 476 -0.69 -20.16 -4.70
CA ASP A 476 0.18 -20.19 -5.87
C ASP A 476 0.13 -18.90 -6.70
N GLY A 477 -0.22 -17.79 -6.06
CA GLY A 477 -0.29 -16.47 -6.67
C GLY A 477 1.05 -15.97 -7.24
N TYR A 478 2.17 -16.55 -6.79
CA TYR A 478 3.50 -16.30 -7.35
C TYR A 478 3.61 -16.62 -8.85
N LYS A 479 2.72 -17.46 -9.40
CA LYS A 479 2.71 -17.85 -10.83
C LYS A 479 2.55 -16.66 -11.79
N VAL A 480 2.02 -15.53 -11.33
CA VAL A 480 1.91 -14.32 -12.17
C VAL A 480 3.09 -13.36 -12.02
N TYR A 481 4.00 -13.60 -11.08
CA TYR A 481 5.09 -12.66 -10.76
C TYR A 481 6.02 -12.43 -11.94
N GLU A 482 6.54 -13.48 -12.55
CA GLU A 482 7.52 -13.35 -13.64
C GLU A 482 7.00 -12.43 -14.76
N LYS A 483 5.76 -12.65 -15.21
CA LYS A 483 5.17 -11.85 -16.30
C LYS A 483 4.99 -10.38 -15.90
N ILE A 484 4.52 -10.14 -14.68
CA ILE A 484 4.31 -8.78 -14.16
C ILE A 484 5.65 -8.06 -13.95
N VAL A 485 6.61 -8.74 -13.32
CA VAL A 485 7.96 -8.21 -13.05
C VAL A 485 8.68 -7.87 -14.36
N ASN A 486 8.67 -8.76 -15.34
CA ASN A 486 9.28 -8.52 -16.65
C ASN A 486 8.61 -7.37 -17.40
N HIS A 487 7.28 -7.23 -17.30
CA HIS A 487 6.55 -6.14 -17.94
C HIS A 487 6.91 -4.78 -17.35
N TYR A 488 6.88 -4.64 -16.03
CA TYR A 488 7.03 -3.33 -15.37
C TYR A 488 8.47 -2.93 -15.07
N LEU A 489 9.39 -3.90 -14.89
CA LEU A 489 10.81 -3.63 -14.57
C LEU A 489 11.77 -3.97 -15.71
N GLY A 490 11.26 -4.48 -16.85
CA GLY A 490 12.05 -4.73 -18.06
C GLY A 490 13.27 -5.62 -17.82
N GLU A 491 14.42 -5.18 -18.31
CA GLU A 491 15.69 -5.92 -18.19
C GLU A 491 16.13 -6.13 -16.73
N ASN A 492 15.85 -5.17 -15.84
CA ASN A 492 16.14 -5.34 -14.41
C ASN A 492 15.21 -6.41 -13.81
N GLY A 493 13.95 -6.46 -14.23
CA GLY A 493 13.03 -7.54 -13.88
C GLY A 493 13.55 -8.93 -14.30
N LYS A 494 13.99 -9.06 -15.56
CA LYS A 494 14.55 -10.32 -16.08
C LYS A 494 15.77 -10.78 -15.29
N LYS A 495 16.68 -9.87 -14.94
CA LYS A 495 17.85 -10.17 -14.10
C LYS A 495 17.45 -10.67 -12.71
N ILE A 496 16.47 -10.05 -12.07
CA ILE A 496 15.96 -10.49 -10.76
C ILE A 496 15.41 -11.92 -10.86
N ILE A 497 14.59 -12.20 -11.87
CA ILE A 497 14.04 -13.54 -12.12
C ILE A 497 15.15 -14.56 -12.40
N ASP A 498 16.16 -14.20 -13.21
CA ASP A 498 17.31 -15.04 -13.51
C ASP A 498 18.09 -15.41 -12.23
N ILE A 499 18.32 -14.45 -11.33
CA ILE A 499 18.99 -14.69 -10.05
C ILE A 499 18.15 -15.62 -9.18
N GLU A 500 16.82 -15.49 -9.17
CA GLU A 500 15.96 -16.32 -8.34
C GLU A 500 15.85 -17.76 -8.86
N THR A 501 15.86 -17.95 -10.18
CA THR A 501 15.58 -19.24 -10.83
C THR A 501 16.81 -20.08 -11.18
N LYS A 502 18.00 -19.47 -11.35
CA LYS A 502 19.27 -20.16 -11.64
C LYS A 502 20.08 -20.38 -10.37
#